data_AF-A0A4P0Y5J0-F1
#
_entry.id   AF-A0A4P0Y5J0-F1
#
_cell.length_a   1.000
_cell.length_b   1.000
_cell.length_c   1.000
_cell.angle_alpha   90.00
_cell.angle_beta   90.00
_cell.angle_gamma   90.00
#
_symmetry.space_group_name_H-M   'P 1'
#
loop_
_entity.id
_entity.type
_entity.pdbx_description
1 polymer ?
#
loop_
_entity_poly.entity_id
_entity_poly.type
_entity_poly.pdbx_seq_one_letter_code
_entity_poly.pdbx_strand_id
1 'polypeptide(L)'
;MTLQQEIIQALGAKPQIDVAGEIRRSVDFLKSYLQTYPFIKSLVLGISGGQDSTLTGKLCQIAINELRAETGDSSLQFIAVRLPYGVQADEQDCQDAIAFIQPDRVLTVNIKAAVLASEQALREAGIELSDFVRGNEKARERMKAQYSIAGMTKGVVVGTDHAAEAITGFFTKYGDGGTDINPIFRLNKRQGKQLLAHLGCPEHLYKKLPTADLEDDRPSLPDEVALGVTYENIDDYLEGKTLDPSIAKTIEGWYLKPNTSVGRRSPSLTISGKIVSPPARPAPGLFFALFAAKMACYTGWIDSIRIYVARKQSAPRLEFEAAAIYEYPEHLRPWLEALPKLPGVYQFHGDSDTMPLYIGKSVNLRSRVLSHLRTPEEPRCCVSRGVSPGSAPLASWERCCWRRG
;
A
#
# COMPACT_ATOMS: atom_id res chain seq x y z
N MET A 1 -5.66 -15.10 27.03
CA MET A 1 -6.66 -14.29 26.29
C MET A 1 -7.53 -15.26 25.52
N THR A 2 -8.82 -14.96 25.33
CA THR A 2 -9.65 -15.70 24.38
C THR A 2 -9.28 -15.31 22.95
N LEU A 3 -9.60 -16.15 21.95
CA LEU A 3 -9.34 -15.81 20.54
C LEU A 3 -10.01 -14.49 20.13
N GLN A 4 -11.23 -14.23 20.64
CA GLN A 4 -11.91 -12.95 20.47
C GLN A 4 -11.08 -11.76 20.97
N GLN A 5 -10.50 -11.85 22.17
CA GLN A 5 -9.65 -10.78 22.71
C GLN A 5 -8.40 -10.56 21.85
N GLU A 6 -7.79 -11.64 21.36
CA GLU A 6 -6.63 -11.56 20.46
C GLU A 6 -6.99 -10.88 19.14
N ILE A 7 -8.14 -11.21 18.54
CA ILE A 7 -8.63 -10.62 17.30
C ILE A 7 -8.95 -9.13 17.48
N ILE A 8 -9.69 -8.77 18.54
CA ILE A 8 -10.02 -7.37 18.86
C ILE A 8 -8.74 -6.55 19.01
N GLN A 9 -7.77 -7.06 19.76
CA GLN A 9 -6.49 -6.40 19.96
C GLN A 9 -5.71 -6.26 18.63
N ALA A 10 -5.67 -7.31 17.82
CA ALA A 10 -4.97 -7.30 16.53
C ALA A 10 -5.57 -6.31 15.53
N LEU A 11 -6.89 -6.15 15.52
CA LEU A 11 -7.60 -5.23 14.64
C LEU A 11 -7.72 -3.81 15.23
N GLY A 12 -7.34 -3.63 16.51
CA GLY A 12 -7.43 -2.35 17.21
C GLY A 12 -8.87 -1.86 17.43
N ALA A 13 -9.84 -2.77 17.36
CA ALA A 13 -11.25 -2.46 17.55
C ALA A 13 -11.53 -2.06 19.02
N LYS A 14 -12.51 -1.17 19.21
CA LYS A 14 -12.93 -0.71 20.53
C LYS A 14 -14.40 -1.08 20.78
N PRO A 15 -14.78 -1.39 22.04
CA PRO A 15 -16.17 -1.67 22.40
C PRO A 15 -17.09 -0.46 22.20
N GLN A 16 -16.55 0.74 22.46
CA GLN A 16 -17.24 2.01 22.29
C GLN A 16 -16.23 3.06 21.82
N ILE A 17 -16.72 4.09 21.13
CA ILE A 17 -15.89 5.15 20.58
C ILE A 17 -16.41 6.53 20.99
N ASP A 18 -15.48 7.47 21.16
CA ASP A 18 -15.78 8.90 21.05
C ASP A 18 -15.75 9.27 19.58
N VAL A 19 -16.92 9.55 18.99
CA VAL A 19 -17.07 9.76 17.55
C VAL A 19 -16.22 10.94 17.06
N ALA A 20 -16.22 12.06 17.79
CA ALA A 20 -15.43 13.24 17.42
C ALA A 20 -13.93 12.95 17.51
N GLY A 21 -13.51 12.28 18.58
CA GLY A 21 -12.13 11.82 18.76
C GLY A 21 -11.67 10.85 17.66
N GLU A 22 -12.53 9.93 17.20
CA GLU A 22 -12.18 9.00 16.12
C GLU A 22 -12.12 9.67 14.74
N ILE A 23 -12.93 10.70 14.49
CA ILE A 23 -12.78 11.56 13.30
C ILE A 23 -11.41 12.25 13.34
N ARG A 24 -11.08 12.91 14.46
CA ARG A 24 -9.77 13.57 14.64
C ARG A 24 -8.62 12.60 14.43
N ARG A 25 -8.66 11.43 15.07
CA ARG A 25 -7.62 10.41 14.93
C ARG A 25 -7.35 10.03 13.47
N SER A 26 -8.40 9.91 12.67
CA SER A 26 -8.27 9.54 11.24
C SER A 26 -7.73 10.70 10.41
N VAL A 27 -8.22 11.92 10.65
CA VAL A 27 -7.76 13.16 9.98
C VAL A 27 -6.30 13.46 10.33
N ASP A 28 -5.94 13.41 11.61
CA ASP A 28 -4.60 13.70 12.11
C ASP A 28 -3.59 12.64 11.66
N PHE A 29 -4.00 11.38 11.54
CA PHE A 29 -3.19 10.34 10.91
C PHE A 29 -2.87 10.67 9.45
N LEU A 30 -3.87 11.04 8.64
CA LEU A 30 -3.66 11.42 7.24
C LEU A 30 -2.74 12.64 7.12
N LYS A 31 -2.98 13.68 7.93
CA LYS A 31 -2.14 14.89 7.97
C LYS A 31 -0.70 14.56 8.37
N SER A 32 -0.51 13.77 9.42
CA SER A 32 0.81 13.35 9.89
C SER A 32 1.57 12.56 8.81
N TYR A 33 0.87 11.69 8.08
CA TYR A 33 1.47 10.93 6.99
C TYR A 33 1.96 11.84 5.85
N LEU A 34 1.13 12.78 5.40
CA LEU A 34 1.48 13.77 4.36
C LEU A 34 2.61 14.71 4.80
N GLN A 35 2.64 15.12 6.08
CA GLN A 35 3.72 15.94 6.65
C GLN A 35 5.04 15.18 6.76
N THR A 36 4.97 13.90 7.13
CA THR A 36 6.16 13.02 7.21
C THR A 36 6.77 12.78 5.83
N TYR A 37 5.93 12.70 4.79
CA TYR A 37 6.34 12.44 3.41
C TYR A 37 5.95 13.60 2.49
N PRO A 38 6.66 14.75 2.54
CA PRO A 38 6.25 15.99 1.88
C PRO A 38 6.26 15.93 0.34
N PHE A 39 6.85 14.88 -0.24
CA PHE A 39 6.78 14.61 -1.68
C PHE A 39 5.40 14.08 -2.12
N ILE A 40 4.57 13.61 -1.18
CA ILE A 40 3.19 13.20 -1.42
C ILE A 40 2.30 14.43 -1.41
N LYS A 41 1.60 14.65 -2.53
CA LYS A 41 0.73 15.81 -2.77
C LYS A 41 -0.74 15.44 -2.96
N SER A 42 -1.07 14.16 -3.17
CA SER A 42 -2.45 13.76 -3.33
C SER A 42 -2.84 12.52 -2.56
N LEU A 43 -4.06 12.53 -2.06
CA LEU A 43 -4.77 11.34 -1.59
C LEU A 43 -5.72 10.91 -2.71
N VAL A 44 -5.65 9.65 -3.14
CA VAL A 44 -6.48 9.10 -4.22
C VAL A 44 -7.37 8.00 -3.66
N LEU A 45 -8.67 8.06 -3.93
CA LEU A 45 -9.64 7.08 -3.45
C LEU A 45 -10.75 6.85 -4.47
N GLY A 46 -11.09 5.58 -4.69
CA GLY A 46 -12.27 5.15 -5.42
C GLY A 46 -13.55 5.42 -4.63
N ILE A 47 -14.51 6.15 -5.22
CA ILE A 47 -15.82 6.42 -4.61
C ILE A 47 -16.87 5.52 -5.24
N SER A 48 -17.38 4.56 -4.46
CA SER A 48 -18.41 3.62 -4.92
C SER A 48 -19.83 4.11 -4.69
N GLY A 49 -20.04 5.07 -3.79
CA GLY A 49 -21.36 5.43 -3.26
C GLY A 49 -21.74 4.63 -2.00
N GLY A 50 -20.90 3.67 -1.59
CA GLY A 50 -21.08 2.93 -0.33
C GLY A 50 -20.60 3.70 0.89
N GLN A 51 -20.97 3.19 2.07
CA GLN A 51 -20.63 3.75 3.39
C GLN A 51 -19.13 4.05 3.54
N ASP A 52 -18.27 3.07 3.26
CA ASP A 52 -16.86 3.12 3.67
C ASP A 52 -16.05 4.08 2.80
N SER A 53 -16.27 4.06 1.48
CA SER A 53 -15.67 5.03 0.57
C SER A 53 -16.16 6.46 0.82
N THR A 54 -17.43 6.63 1.21
CA THR A 54 -17.99 7.93 1.56
C THR A 54 -17.33 8.51 2.81
N LEU A 55 -17.20 7.70 3.86
CA LEU A 55 -16.54 8.11 5.11
C LEU A 55 -15.06 8.45 4.86
N THR A 56 -14.32 7.52 4.25
CA THR A 56 -12.89 7.69 3.99
C THR A 56 -12.64 8.90 3.10
N GLY A 57 -13.44 9.09 2.05
CA GLY A 57 -13.34 10.26 1.17
C GLY A 57 -13.57 11.57 1.91
N LYS A 58 -14.58 11.64 2.79
CA LYS A 58 -14.84 12.83 3.60
C LYS A 58 -13.68 13.15 4.54
N LEU A 59 -13.11 12.13 5.20
CA LEU A 59 -11.94 12.28 6.08
C LEU A 59 -10.71 12.76 5.30
N CYS A 60 -10.48 12.23 4.09
CA CYS A 60 -9.42 12.70 3.20
C CYS A 60 -9.58 14.19 2.84
N GLN A 61 -10.79 14.61 2.45
CA GLN A 61 -11.02 16.00 2.09
C GLN A 61 -10.84 16.95 3.30
N ILE A 62 -11.31 16.55 4.49
CA ILE A 62 -11.09 17.33 5.72
C ILE A 62 -9.59 17.47 6.00
N ALA A 63 -8.84 16.37 5.94
CA ALA A 63 -7.39 16.38 6.17
C ALA A 63 -6.65 17.31 5.19
N ILE A 64 -7.00 17.26 3.90
CA ILE A 64 -6.41 18.13 2.88
C ILE A 64 -6.80 19.60 3.10
N ASN A 65 -8.06 19.89 3.42
CA ASN A 65 -8.52 21.27 3.70
C ASN A 65 -7.77 21.88 4.87
N GLU A 66 -7.69 21.16 6.00
CA GLU A 66 -6.97 21.61 7.18
C GLU A 66 -5.48 21.79 6.89
N LEU A 67 -4.84 20.80 6.26
CA LEU A 67 -3.41 20.86 5.99
C LEU A 67 -3.06 21.99 5.02
N ARG A 68 -3.91 22.28 4.03
CA ARG A 68 -3.76 23.45 3.16
C ARG A 68 -3.89 24.76 3.93
N ALA A 69 -4.88 24.87 4.83
CA ALA A 69 -5.06 26.07 5.65
C ALA A 69 -3.86 26.29 6.59
N GLU A 70 -3.29 25.22 7.14
CA GLU A 70 -2.14 25.26 8.06
C GLU A 70 -0.82 25.58 7.36
N THR A 71 -0.60 25.02 6.17
CA THR A 71 0.70 25.10 5.48
C THR A 71 0.75 26.13 4.37
N GLY A 72 -0.40 26.54 3.83
CA GLY A 72 -0.50 27.34 2.61
C GLY A 72 -0.12 26.57 1.32
N ASP A 73 0.13 25.26 1.38
CA ASP A 73 0.53 24.46 0.22
C ASP A 73 -0.68 24.09 -0.64
N SER A 74 -0.97 24.92 -1.65
CA SER A 74 -2.08 24.70 -2.60
C SER A 74 -1.90 23.48 -3.51
N SER A 75 -0.76 22.79 -3.48
CA SER A 75 -0.54 21.56 -4.26
C SER A 75 -1.18 20.32 -3.64
N LEU A 76 -1.50 20.37 -2.34
CA LEU A 76 -2.20 19.31 -1.62
C LEU A 76 -3.64 19.17 -2.12
N GLN A 77 -4.06 17.97 -2.48
CA GLN A 77 -5.40 17.72 -3.01
C GLN A 77 -5.93 16.33 -2.67
N PHE A 78 -7.26 16.20 -2.55
CA PHE A 78 -7.93 14.91 -2.57
C PHE A 78 -8.56 14.65 -3.94
N ILE A 79 -8.29 13.49 -4.52
CA ILE A 79 -8.81 13.07 -5.82
C ILE A 79 -9.77 11.90 -5.62
N ALA A 80 -11.06 12.19 -5.76
CA ALA A 80 -12.10 11.18 -5.83
C ALA A 80 -12.14 10.56 -7.24
N VAL A 81 -12.19 9.23 -7.31
CA VAL A 81 -12.20 8.51 -8.58
C VAL A 81 -13.44 7.64 -8.69
N ARG A 82 -14.28 7.91 -9.68
CA ARG A 82 -15.36 7.01 -10.08
C ARG A 82 -14.83 5.89 -10.96
N LEU A 83 -15.17 4.66 -10.63
CA LEU A 83 -14.61 3.45 -11.26
C LEU A 83 -15.70 2.47 -11.72
N PRO A 84 -16.63 2.91 -12.61
CA PRO A 84 -17.73 2.06 -13.05
C PRO A 84 -17.25 0.96 -13.99
N TYR A 85 -17.94 -0.19 -13.98
CA TYR A 85 -17.84 -1.22 -15.00
C TYR A 85 -19.01 -1.06 -15.97
N GLY A 86 -18.84 -0.24 -17.00
CA GLY A 86 -19.94 0.09 -17.93
C GLY A 86 -20.84 1.16 -17.35
N VAL A 87 -22.14 0.88 -17.20
CA VAL A 87 -23.12 1.77 -16.58
C VAL A 87 -23.37 1.28 -15.15
N GLN A 88 -23.17 2.17 -14.18
CA GLN A 88 -23.37 1.85 -12.77
C GLN A 88 -24.85 2.08 -12.40
N ALA A 89 -25.50 1.07 -11.82
CA ALA A 89 -26.93 1.13 -11.50
C ALA A 89 -27.25 2.12 -10.38
N ASP A 90 -26.35 2.26 -9.40
CA ASP A 90 -26.45 3.17 -8.26
C ASP A 90 -25.64 4.46 -8.44
N GLU A 91 -25.57 4.95 -9.68
CA GLU A 91 -24.87 6.19 -10.04
C GLU A 91 -25.29 7.39 -9.17
N GLN A 92 -26.57 7.47 -8.78
CA GLN A 92 -27.07 8.54 -7.92
C GLN A 92 -26.43 8.53 -6.54
N ASP A 93 -26.24 7.36 -5.92
CA ASP A 93 -25.58 7.26 -4.61
C ASP A 93 -24.12 7.72 -4.70
N CYS A 94 -23.45 7.40 -5.82
CA CYS A 94 -22.10 7.88 -6.08
C CYS A 94 -22.06 9.42 -6.21
N GLN A 95 -23.03 10.01 -6.92
CA GLN A 95 -23.15 11.46 -7.03
C GLN A 95 -23.43 12.12 -5.67
N ASP A 96 -24.34 11.56 -4.88
CA ASP A 96 -24.67 12.08 -3.55
C ASP A 96 -23.48 11.99 -2.60
N ALA A 97 -22.71 10.90 -2.65
CA ALA A 97 -21.47 10.76 -1.91
C ALA A 97 -20.43 11.82 -2.33
N ILE A 98 -20.24 12.04 -3.63
CA ILE A 98 -19.33 13.09 -4.14
C ILE A 98 -19.79 14.48 -3.68
N ALA A 99 -21.08 14.77 -3.75
CA ALA A 99 -21.65 16.04 -3.32
C ALA A 99 -21.46 16.28 -1.80
N PHE A 100 -21.57 15.23 -0.99
CA PHE A 100 -21.29 15.28 0.44
C PHE A 100 -19.80 15.44 0.75
N ILE A 101 -18.94 14.72 0.04
CA ILE A 101 -17.48 14.74 0.25
C ILE A 101 -16.89 16.10 -0.13
N GLN A 102 -17.33 16.65 -1.27
CA GLN A 102 -16.78 17.86 -1.90
C GLN A 102 -15.29 17.73 -2.24
N PRO A 103 -14.90 16.71 -3.04
CA PRO A 103 -13.50 16.47 -3.37
C PRO A 103 -12.90 17.62 -4.20
N ASP A 104 -11.60 17.88 -4.05
CA ASP A 104 -10.89 18.87 -4.89
C ASP A 104 -10.99 18.54 -6.38
N ARG A 105 -10.92 17.24 -6.71
CA ARG A 105 -11.05 16.73 -8.08
C ARG A 105 -11.87 15.46 -8.11
N VAL A 106 -12.68 15.34 -9.15
CA VAL A 106 -13.41 14.12 -9.51
C VAL A 106 -12.90 13.63 -10.85
N LEU A 107 -12.43 12.39 -10.90
CA LEU A 107 -12.07 11.70 -12.13
C LEU A 107 -13.03 10.53 -12.35
N THR A 108 -13.28 10.16 -13.60
CA THR A 108 -14.02 8.95 -13.94
C THR A 108 -13.16 8.09 -14.85
N VAL A 109 -12.93 6.84 -14.45
CA VAL A 109 -12.22 5.83 -15.24
C VAL A 109 -13.13 4.62 -15.36
N ASN A 110 -13.73 4.44 -16.54
CA ASN A 110 -14.56 3.27 -16.80
C ASN A 110 -13.66 2.04 -17.02
N ILE A 111 -13.73 1.07 -16.12
CA ILE A 111 -12.84 -0.09 -16.11
C ILE A 111 -13.25 -1.18 -17.11
N LYS A 112 -14.45 -1.07 -17.72
CA LYS A 112 -15.03 -2.16 -18.53
C LYS A 112 -14.15 -2.59 -19.70
N ALA A 113 -13.63 -1.64 -20.47
CA ALA A 113 -12.79 -1.97 -21.62
C ALA A 113 -11.50 -2.70 -21.21
N ALA A 114 -10.88 -2.30 -20.09
CA ALA A 114 -9.66 -2.91 -19.59
C ALA A 114 -9.91 -4.33 -19.05
N VAL A 115 -10.99 -4.52 -18.30
CA VAL A 115 -11.40 -5.84 -17.79
C VAL A 115 -11.74 -6.79 -18.95
N LEU A 116 -12.53 -6.35 -19.93
CA LEU A 116 -12.88 -7.16 -21.10
C LEU A 116 -11.66 -7.56 -21.93
N ALA A 117 -10.67 -6.66 -22.07
CA ALA A 117 -9.42 -6.98 -22.74
C ALA A 117 -8.59 -8.03 -21.96
N SER A 118 -8.56 -7.93 -20.62
CA SER A 118 -7.92 -8.94 -19.75
C SER A 118 -8.60 -10.30 -19.88
N GLU A 119 -9.94 -10.34 -19.83
CA GLU A 119 -10.75 -11.54 -20.03
C GLU A 119 -10.49 -12.20 -21.37
N GLN A 120 -10.46 -11.40 -22.44
CA GLN A 120 -10.22 -11.91 -23.79
C GLN A 120 -8.82 -12.52 -23.91
N ALA A 121 -7.79 -11.88 -23.35
CA ALA A 121 -6.43 -12.43 -23.35
C ALA A 121 -6.32 -13.76 -22.57
N LEU A 122 -7.07 -13.92 -21.48
CA LEU A 122 -7.13 -15.17 -20.72
C LEU A 122 -7.88 -16.27 -21.50
N ARG A 123 -8.99 -15.90 -22.15
CA ARG A 123 -9.75 -16.81 -23.02
C ARG A 123 -8.89 -17.33 -24.18
N GLU A 124 -8.13 -16.45 -24.83
CA GLU A 124 -7.19 -16.82 -25.90
C GLU A 124 -6.10 -17.78 -25.41
N ALA A 125 -5.73 -17.69 -24.13
CA ALA A 125 -4.84 -18.64 -23.47
C ALA A 125 -5.54 -19.92 -22.97
N GLY A 126 -6.84 -20.10 -23.26
CA GLY A 126 -7.63 -21.28 -22.87
C GLY A 126 -8.20 -21.22 -21.44
N ILE A 127 -8.25 -20.04 -20.82
CA ILE A 127 -8.76 -19.83 -19.46
C ILE A 127 -10.03 -18.99 -19.50
N GLU A 128 -11.18 -19.61 -19.26
CA GLU A 128 -12.45 -18.89 -19.06
C GLU A 128 -12.62 -18.48 -17.59
N LEU A 129 -13.00 -17.23 -17.36
CA LEU A 129 -13.26 -16.73 -16.01
C LEU A 129 -14.69 -17.08 -15.58
N SER A 130 -14.84 -17.54 -14.33
CA SER A 130 -16.13 -17.54 -13.65
C SER A 130 -16.51 -16.12 -13.22
N ASP A 131 -17.80 -15.88 -12.97
CA ASP A 131 -18.29 -14.57 -12.55
C ASP A 131 -17.64 -14.07 -11.26
N PHE A 132 -17.43 -14.97 -10.29
CA PHE A 132 -16.67 -14.66 -9.06
C PHE A 132 -15.24 -14.18 -9.34
N VAL A 133 -14.52 -14.84 -10.27
CA VAL A 133 -13.15 -14.44 -10.61
C VAL A 133 -13.14 -13.14 -11.41
N ARG A 134 -14.14 -12.93 -12.28
CA ARG A 134 -14.34 -11.65 -12.97
C ARG A 134 -14.56 -10.51 -11.98
N GLY A 135 -15.35 -10.72 -10.92
CA GLY A 135 -15.52 -9.76 -9.83
C GLY A 135 -14.18 -9.33 -9.21
N ASN A 136 -13.29 -10.29 -8.97
CA ASN A 136 -11.94 -10.00 -8.49
C ASN A 136 -11.10 -9.23 -9.53
N GLU A 137 -11.19 -9.55 -10.81
CA GLU A 137 -10.52 -8.80 -11.89
C GLU A 137 -10.99 -7.33 -11.93
N LYS A 138 -12.30 -7.08 -11.77
CA LYS A 138 -12.85 -5.72 -11.65
C LYS A 138 -12.18 -4.99 -10.48
N ALA A 139 -12.15 -5.60 -9.29
CA ALA A 139 -11.54 -4.98 -8.11
C ALA A 139 -10.04 -4.66 -8.29
N ARG A 140 -9.28 -5.56 -8.93
CA ARG A 140 -7.86 -5.34 -9.28
C ARG A 140 -7.67 -4.23 -10.30
N GLU A 141 -8.56 -4.14 -11.29
CA GLU A 141 -8.53 -3.06 -12.27
C GLU A 141 -8.79 -1.69 -11.62
N ARG A 142 -9.74 -1.62 -10.67
CA ARG A 142 -10.00 -0.42 -9.87
C ARG A 142 -8.78 0.01 -9.07
N MET A 143 -8.09 -0.93 -8.43
CA MET A 143 -6.82 -0.67 -7.73
C MET A 143 -5.76 -0.14 -8.70
N LYS A 144 -5.56 -0.80 -9.85
CA LYS A 144 -4.58 -0.40 -10.86
C LYS A 144 -4.82 1.02 -11.37
N ALA A 145 -6.07 1.39 -11.62
CA ALA A 145 -6.45 2.73 -12.04
C ALA A 145 -6.09 3.78 -10.98
N GLN A 146 -6.40 3.53 -9.71
CA GLN A 146 -6.06 4.44 -8.60
C GLN A 146 -4.55 4.62 -8.45
N TYR A 147 -3.76 3.54 -8.50
CA TYR A 147 -2.30 3.65 -8.44
C TYR A 147 -1.69 4.38 -9.64
N SER A 148 -2.29 4.23 -10.83
CA SER A 148 -1.85 4.99 -12.01
C SER A 148 -2.09 6.48 -11.83
N ILE A 149 -3.25 6.86 -11.27
CA ILE A 149 -3.56 8.26 -10.92
C ILE A 149 -2.58 8.76 -9.86
N ALA A 150 -2.43 8.03 -8.75
CA ALA A 150 -1.52 8.38 -7.67
C ALA A 150 -0.08 8.58 -8.16
N GLY A 151 0.44 7.66 -8.97
CA GLY A 151 1.79 7.78 -9.55
C GLY A 151 1.98 9.04 -10.40
N MET A 152 0.94 9.47 -11.12
CA MET A 152 0.97 10.68 -11.95
C MET A 152 0.66 11.97 -11.20
N THR A 153 0.08 11.89 -10.00
CA THR A 153 -0.30 13.04 -9.17
C THR A 153 0.53 13.16 -7.90
N LYS A 154 1.67 12.44 -7.81
CA LYS A 154 2.52 12.36 -6.61
C LYS A 154 1.69 11.97 -5.37
N GLY A 155 0.80 11.01 -5.54
CA GLY A 155 -0.16 10.62 -4.51
C GLY A 155 0.10 9.25 -3.92
N VAL A 156 -0.75 8.92 -2.96
CA VAL A 156 -0.92 7.57 -2.40
C VAL A 156 -2.37 7.15 -2.53
N VAL A 157 -2.58 5.84 -2.62
CA VAL A 157 -3.91 5.22 -2.65
C VAL A 157 -4.40 5.00 -1.22
N VAL A 158 -5.52 5.61 -0.88
CA VAL A 158 -6.17 5.45 0.42
C VAL A 158 -7.14 4.27 0.34
N GLY A 159 -7.11 3.41 1.36
CA GLY A 159 -7.98 2.25 1.48
C GLY A 159 -9.15 2.47 2.42
N THR A 160 -10.17 1.63 2.23
CA THR A 160 -11.41 1.62 3.02
C THR A 160 -11.51 0.43 3.96
N ASP A 161 -10.47 -0.42 4.02
CA ASP A 161 -10.48 -1.59 4.89
C ASP A 161 -10.69 -1.17 6.34
N HIS A 162 -11.53 -1.91 7.05
CA HIS A 162 -11.95 -1.65 8.41
C HIS A 162 -12.15 -2.97 9.15
N ALA A 163 -12.24 -2.96 10.48
CA ALA A 163 -12.11 -4.17 11.30
C ALA A 163 -13.14 -5.26 10.94
N ALA A 164 -14.37 -4.88 10.58
CA ALA A 164 -15.41 -5.81 10.15
C ALA A 164 -15.18 -6.45 8.75
N GLU A 165 -14.42 -5.82 7.86
CA GLU A 165 -13.95 -6.44 6.60
C GLU A 165 -12.66 -7.24 6.84
N ALA A 166 -11.73 -6.68 7.62
CA ALA A 166 -10.45 -7.31 7.94
C ALA A 166 -10.60 -8.64 8.71
N ILE A 167 -11.60 -8.76 9.60
CA ILE A 167 -11.85 -9.98 10.36
C ILE A 167 -12.29 -11.13 9.45
N THR A 168 -13.14 -10.84 8.47
CA THR A 168 -13.69 -11.83 7.53
C THR A 168 -12.77 -12.08 6.34
N GLY A 169 -11.92 -11.11 6.00
CA GLY A 169 -11.15 -11.10 4.75
C GLY A 169 -12.02 -10.85 3.54
N PHE A 170 -13.14 -10.13 3.73
CA PHE A 170 -14.12 -9.86 2.69
C PHE A 170 -13.68 -8.70 1.79
N PHE A 171 -12.56 -8.90 1.10
CA PHE A 171 -11.97 -7.98 0.14
C PHE A 171 -11.24 -8.77 -0.94
N THR A 172 -11.03 -8.15 -2.11
CA THR A 172 -10.17 -8.75 -3.13
C THR A 172 -8.71 -8.49 -2.79
N LYS A 173 -7.94 -9.57 -2.58
CA LYS A 173 -6.49 -9.46 -2.38
C LYS A 173 -5.82 -8.79 -3.59
N TYR A 174 -5.05 -7.73 -3.32
CA TYR A 174 -4.46 -6.84 -4.33
C TYR A 174 -5.49 -6.17 -5.25
N GLY A 175 -6.76 -6.15 -4.86
CA GLY A 175 -7.79 -5.28 -5.41
C GLY A 175 -8.00 -4.12 -4.46
N ASP A 176 -9.20 -4.00 -3.91
CA ASP A 176 -9.57 -3.03 -2.87
C ASP A 176 -8.70 -3.13 -1.60
N GLY A 177 -8.20 -4.32 -1.24
CA GLY A 177 -7.21 -4.46 -0.16
C GLY A 177 -5.77 -4.03 -0.53
N GLY A 178 -5.51 -3.65 -1.78
CA GLY A 178 -4.22 -3.15 -2.24
C GLY A 178 -4.15 -1.64 -2.12
N THR A 179 -3.73 -1.13 -0.97
CA THR A 179 -3.75 0.31 -0.63
C THR A 179 -2.49 0.70 0.13
N ASP A 180 -2.10 1.98 0.12
CA ASP A 180 -0.91 2.46 0.84
C ASP A 180 -1.21 2.76 2.32
N ILE A 181 -2.40 3.30 2.63
CA ILE A 181 -2.82 3.69 3.99
C ILE A 181 -4.32 3.45 4.22
N ASN A 182 -4.71 3.10 5.46
CA ASN A 182 -6.10 2.82 5.84
C ASN A 182 -6.51 3.64 7.09
N PRO A 183 -7.13 4.83 6.93
CA PRO A 183 -7.43 5.73 8.05
C PRO A 183 -8.55 5.23 8.98
N ILE A 184 -9.36 4.28 8.51
CA ILE A 184 -10.53 3.73 9.25
C ILE A 184 -10.36 2.27 9.71
N PHE A 185 -9.16 1.69 9.56
CA PHE A 185 -8.87 0.25 9.79
C PHE A 185 -9.45 -0.36 11.07
N ARG A 186 -9.47 0.42 12.16
CA ARG A 186 -9.92 -0.03 13.48
C ARG A 186 -11.43 -0.11 13.67
N LEU A 187 -12.22 0.54 12.80
CA LEU A 187 -13.65 0.74 13.02
C LEU A 187 -14.43 -0.51 12.62
N ASN A 188 -15.46 -0.84 13.39
CA ASN A 188 -16.46 -1.80 12.95
C ASN A 188 -17.53 -1.10 12.06
N LYS A 189 -18.48 -1.84 11.49
CA LYS A 189 -19.40 -1.30 10.47
C LYS A 189 -20.32 -0.23 11.06
N ARG A 190 -20.89 -0.45 12.25
CA ARG A 190 -21.76 0.51 12.93
C ARG A 190 -21.03 1.74 13.43
N GLN A 191 -19.77 1.62 13.83
CA GLN A 191 -18.94 2.77 14.20
C GLN A 191 -18.68 3.67 12.99
N GLY A 192 -18.46 3.09 11.80
CA GLY A 192 -18.41 3.85 10.54
C GLY A 192 -19.69 4.67 10.29
N LYS A 193 -20.87 4.08 10.55
CA LYS A 193 -22.17 4.78 10.46
C LYS A 193 -22.27 5.94 11.45
N GLN A 194 -21.81 5.74 12.69
CA GLN A 194 -21.81 6.80 13.72
C GLN A 194 -20.98 8.01 13.28
N LEU A 195 -19.80 7.79 12.69
CA LEU A 195 -18.95 8.86 12.16
C LEU A 195 -19.64 9.60 11.02
N LEU A 196 -20.25 8.88 10.07
CA LEU A 196 -20.98 9.50 8.96
C LEU A 196 -22.16 10.34 9.43
N ALA A 197 -22.96 9.81 10.37
CA ALA A 197 -24.07 10.55 10.96
C ALA A 197 -23.59 11.83 11.66
N HIS A 198 -22.50 11.76 12.41
CA HIS A 198 -21.90 12.93 13.08
C HIS A 198 -21.37 13.97 12.08
N LEU A 199 -20.85 13.54 10.94
CA LEU A 199 -20.37 14.42 9.86
C LEU A 199 -21.51 15.02 9.01
N GLY A 200 -22.77 14.72 9.32
CA GLY A 200 -23.93 15.22 8.57
C GLY A 200 -24.14 14.54 7.22
N CYS A 201 -23.69 13.29 7.07
CA CYS A 201 -23.91 12.51 5.85
C CYS A 201 -25.41 12.22 5.66
N PRO A 202 -25.96 12.33 4.44
CA PRO A 202 -27.30 11.89 4.12
C PRO A 202 -27.55 10.44 4.56
N GLU A 203 -28.69 10.18 5.21
CA GLU A 203 -28.96 8.88 5.83
C GLU A 203 -28.95 7.70 4.85
N HIS A 204 -29.38 7.91 3.61
CA HIS A 204 -29.47 6.85 2.61
C HIS A 204 -28.08 6.28 2.25
N LEU A 205 -27.01 7.07 2.36
CA LEU A 205 -25.64 6.62 2.03
C LEU A 205 -25.05 5.65 3.05
N TYR A 206 -25.48 5.70 4.32
CA TYR A 206 -24.94 4.84 5.38
C TYR A 206 -25.95 3.84 5.96
N LYS A 207 -27.25 3.99 5.64
CA LYS A 207 -28.28 2.99 5.96
C LYS A 207 -28.54 1.98 4.83
N LYS A 208 -28.01 2.22 3.62
CA LYS A 208 -28.06 1.26 2.51
C LYS A 208 -27.44 -0.08 2.92
N LEU A 209 -28.02 -1.17 2.42
CA LEU A 209 -27.48 -2.51 2.64
C LEU A 209 -26.10 -2.63 1.98
N PRO A 210 -25.06 -3.09 2.70
CA PRO A 210 -23.74 -3.35 2.11
C PRO A 210 -23.82 -4.41 1.00
N THR A 211 -23.22 -4.09 -0.14
CA THR A 211 -23.14 -4.99 -1.28
C THR A 211 -21.82 -4.82 -2.01
N ALA A 212 -21.09 -5.91 -2.23
CA ALA A 212 -20.00 -5.94 -3.20
C ALA A 212 -20.56 -6.04 -4.64
N ASP A 213 -20.64 -4.91 -5.35
CA ASP A 213 -21.08 -4.85 -6.76
C ASP A 213 -20.02 -5.43 -7.73
N LEU A 214 -19.80 -6.75 -7.62
CA LEU A 214 -18.73 -7.48 -8.29
C LEU A 214 -19.24 -8.54 -9.28
N GLU A 215 -20.34 -9.21 -8.98
CA GLU A 215 -20.91 -10.32 -9.77
C GLU A 215 -21.91 -9.82 -10.82
N ASP A 216 -21.75 -10.22 -12.10
CA ASP A 216 -22.65 -9.84 -13.19
C ASP A 216 -23.95 -10.66 -13.17
N ASP A 217 -23.89 -11.93 -12.74
CA ASP A 217 -25.04 -12.84 -12.74
C ASP A 217 -25.86 -12.75 -11.44
N ARG A 218 -25.24 -12.21 -10.37
CA ARG A 218 -25.87 -11.94 -9.07
C ARG A 218 -25.50 -10.55 -8.56
N PRO A 219 -25.89 -9.49 -9.28
CA PRO A 219 -25.61 -8.13 -8.85
C PRO A 219 -26.22 -7.92 -7.46
N SER A 220 -25.42 -7.36 -6.55
CA SER A 220 -25.86 -6.99 -5.20
C SER A 220 -26.20 -8.15 -4.25
N LEU A 221 -25.60 -9.34 -4.37
CA LEU A 221 -25.71 -10.35 -3.29
C LEU A 221 -25.22 -9.71 -1.97
N PRO A 222 -26.07 -9.65 -0.92
CA PRO A 222 -25.66 -9.03 0.33
C PRO A 222 -24.50 -9.80 0.96
N ASP A 223 -23.51 -9.06 1.45
CA ASP A 223 -22.27 -9.62 2.01
C ASP A 223 -22.58 -10.64 3.14
N GLU A 224 -23.62 -10.37 3.92
CA GLU A 224 -24.09 -11.22 5.02
C GLU A 224 -24.51 -12.63 4.56
N VAL A 225 -25.06 -12.75 3.35
CA VAL A 225 -25.46 -14.05 2.76
C VAL A 225 -24.21 -14.85 2.39
N ALA A 226 -23.20 -14.20 1.82
CA ALA A 226 -21.93 -14.84 1.46
C ALA A 226 -21.11 -15.23 2.71
N LEU A 227 -21.19 -14.43 3.77
CA LEU A 227 -20.46 -14.64 5.02
C LEU A 227 -21.15 -15.64 5.96
N GLY A 228 -22.47 -15.81 5.84
CA GLY A 228 -23.28 -16.61 6.77
C GLY A 228 -23.40 -15.98 8.16
N VAL A 229 -23.04 -14.70 8.31
CA VAL A 229 -23.11 -13.91 9.53
C VAL A 229 -23.45 -12.46 9.17
N THR A 230 -24.23 -11.79 10.02
CA THR A 230 -24.61 -10.39 9.82
C THR A 230 -23.49 -9.45 10.27
N TYR A 231 -23.49 -8.22 9.76
CA TYR A 231 -22.59 -7.17 10.26
C TYR A 231 -22.88 -6.82 11.72
N GLU A 232 -24.13 -6.94 12.17
CA GLU A 232 -24.47 -6.75 13.58
C GLU A 232 -23.77 -7.77 14.48
N ASN A 233 -23.70 -9.03 14.06
CA ASN A 233 -22.96 -10.07 14.76
C ASN A 233 -21.44 -9.82 14.73
N ILE A 234 -20.89 -9.37 13.59
CA ILE A 234 -19.47 -9.05 13.47
C ILE A 234 -19.11 -7.87 14.37
N ASP A 235 -19.93 -6.83 14.38
CA ASP A 235 -19.72 -5.63 15.19
C ASP A 235 -19.83 -5.96 16.68
N ASP A 236 -20.83 -6.77 17.09
CA ASP A 236 -20.94 -7.27 18.47
C ASP A 236 -19.72 -8.09 18.90
N TYR A 237 -19.19 -8.93 17.99
CA TYR A 237 -17.97 -9.69 18.24
C TYR A 237 -16.76 -8.76 18.45
N LEU A 238 -16.59 -7.77 17.57
CA LEU A 238 -15.50 -6.78 17.63
C LEU A 238 -15.61 -5.83 18.82
N GLU A 239 -16.81 -5.66 19.37
CA GLU A 239 -17.05 -4.89 20.59
C GLU A 239 -16.85 -5.70 21.87
N GLY A 240 -16.46 -6.98 21.75
CA GLY A 240 -16.23 -7.86 22.90
C GLY A 240 -17.51 -8.31 23.60
N LYS A 241 -18.67 -8.22 22.93
CA LYS A 241 -19.91 -8.77 23.47
C LYS A 241 -19.87 -10.30 23.43
N THR A 242 -20.69 -10.92 24.27
CA THR A 242 -20.89 -12.37 24.25
C THR A 242 -21.93 -12.71 23.20
N LEU A 243 -21.56 -13.58 22.25
CA LEU A 243 -22.44 -14.08 21.19
C LEU A 243 -22.74 -15.57 21.38
N ASP A 244 -23.72 -16.07 20.64
CA ASP A 244 -23.93 -17.50 20.49
C ASP A 244 -22.61 -18.17 20.00
N PRO A 245 -22.19 -19.29 20.60
CA PRO A 245 -20.95 -19.97 20.23
C PRO A 245 -20.84 -20.35 18.75
N SER A 246 -21.96 -20.64 18.07
CA SER A 246 -21.98 -20.97 16.64
C SER A 246 -21.64 -19.77 15.75
N ILE A 247 -22.10 -18.57 16.15
CA ILE A 247 -21.82 -17.31 15.45
C ILE A 247 -20.34 -16.93 15.63
N ALA A 248 -19.86 -16.95 16.88
CA ALA A 248 -18.46 -16.67 17.20
C ALA A 248 -17.52 -17.61 16.42
N LYS A 249 -17.83 -18.91 16.38
CA LYS A 249 -17.07 -19.90 15.62
C LYS A 249 -17.05 -19.63 14.12
N THR A 250 -18.15 -19.11 13.56
CA THR A 250 -18.21 -18.75 12.13
C THR A 250 -17.28 -17.57 11.82
N ILE A 251 -17.31 -16.52 12.66
CA ILE A 251 -16.43 -15.36 12.55
C ILE A 251 -14.96 -15.74 12.69
N GLU A 252 -14.62 -16.54 13.71
CA GLU A 252 -13.27 -17.05 13.94
C GLU A 252 -12.81 -17.96 12.79
N GLY A 253 -13.72 -18.75 12.24
CA GLY A 253 -13.48 -19.57 11.06
C GLY A 253 -13.05 -18.74 9.85
N TRP A 254 -13.70 -17.59 9.60
CA TRP A 254 -13.26 -16.64 8.58
C TRP A 254 -11.90 -16.02 8.91
N TYR A 255 -11.68 -15.60 10.15
CA TYR A 255 -10.42 -15.00 10.59
C TYR A 255 -9.23 -15.94 10.39
N LEU A 256 -9.40 -17.25 10.65
CA LEU A 256 -8.35 -18.25 10.56
C LEU A 256 -8.11 -18.76 9.13
N LYS A 257 -8.95 -18.40 8.14
CA LYS A 257 -8.72 -18.83 6.75
C LYS A 257 -7.36 -18.32 6.24
N PRO A 258 -6.60 -19.14 5.50
CA PRO A 258 -5.31 -18.74 4.93
C PRO A 258 -5.39 -17.49 4.06
N ASN A 259 -6.43 -17.35 3.23
CA ASN A 259 -6.56 -16.17 2.36
C ASN A 259 -6.81 -14.87 3.15
N THR A 260 -7.51 -14.95 4.27
CA THR A 260 -7.79 -13.84 5.18
C THR A 260 -6.52 -13.47 5.98
N SER A 261 -5.83 -14.46 6.53
CA SER A 261 -4.58 -14.25 7.28
C SER A 261 -3.39 -13.80 6.40
N VAL A 262 -3.30 -14.27 5.16
CA VAL A 262 -2.31 -13.86 4.15
C VAL A 262 -2.73 -12.56 3.44
N GLY A 263 -4.02 -12.20 3.43
CA GLY A 263 -4.48 -10.88 3.02
C GLY A 263 -4.04 -9.78 4.01
N ARG A 264 -4.03 -10.10 5.31
CA ARG A 264 -3.56 -9.20 6.38
C ARG A 264 -2.03 -9.16 6.57
N ARG A 265 -1.27 -10.03 5.89
CA ARG A 265 0.19 -10.16 6.06
C ARG A 265 0.89 -9.95 4.73
N SER A 266 2.11 -9.40 4.77
CA SER A 266 3.04 -9.45 3.63
C SER A 266 3.19 -10.89 3.13
N PRO A 267 3.43 -11.12 1.83
CA PRO A 267 3.43 -12.46 1.25
C PRO A 267 4.31 -13.42 2.05
N SER A 268 3.70 -14.51 2.51
CA SER A 268 4.36 -15.56 3.26
C SER A 268 5.24 -16.40 2.32
N LEU A 269 6.52 -16.03 2.22
CA LEU A 269 7.56 -16.89 1.68
C LEU A 269 8.60 -17.13 2.77
N THR A 270 8.50 -18.28 3.43
CA THR A 270 9.58 -18.81 4.27
C THR A 270 9.78 -20.27 3.88
N ILE A 271 10.86 -20.55 3.13
CA ILE A 271 11.35 -21.92 2.96
C ILE A 271 12.11 -22.27 4.25
N SER A 272 11.42 -22.82 5.24
CA SER A 272 12.06 -23.44 6.39
C SER A 272 12.53 -24.84 5.98
N GLY A 273 13.74 -24.92 5.42
CA GLY A 273 14.43 -26.18 5.13
C GLY A 273 15.81 -26.15 5.77
N LYS A 274 15.97 -26.81 6.93
CA LYS A 274 17.28 -27.06 7.54
C LYS A 274 18.13 -27.91 6.59
N ILE A 275 19.25 -27.36 6.13
CA ILE A 275 20.38 -28.16 5.60
C ILE A 275 21.47 -28.12 6.67
N VAL A 276 21.81 -29.30 7.19
CA VAL A 276 22.91 -29.51 8.13
C VAL A 276 24.24 -29.30 7.38
N SER A 277 25.12 -28.45 7.88
CA SER A 277 26.49 -28.30 7.39
C SER A 277 27.51 -28.74 8.46
N PRO A 278 28.55 -29.54 8.13
CA PRO A 278 29.66 -29.85 9.05
C PRO A 278 30.72 -28.72 9.07
N PRO A 279 31.70 -28.75 10.00
CA PRO A 279 32.30 -27.55 10.58
C PRO A 279 33.68 -27.15 10.01
N ALA A 280 34.02 -25.85 10.05
CA ALA A 280 35.24 -25.28 10.67
C ALA A 280 35.67 -23.88 10.11
N ARG A 281 35.76 -22.92 11.05
CA ARG A 281 36.56 -21.66 11.28
C ARG A 281 37.77 -21.29 10.35
N PRO A 282 38.41 -20.09 10.45
CA PRO A 282 38.12 -18.82 11.18
C PRO A 282 38.19 -17.51 10.33
N ALA A 283 37.77 -16.37 10.93
CA ALA A 283 37.86 -14.96 10.49
C ALA A 283 39.33 -14.41 10.49
N PRO A 284 39.68 -13.10 10.24
CA PRO A 284 38.86 -11.87 10.13
C PRO A 284 39.32 -10.74 9.15
N GLY A 285 38.46 -9.72 8.96
CA GLY A 285 38.92 -8.31 8.81
C GLY A 285 38.66 -7.60 7.46
N LEU A 286 38.13 -6.37 7.56
CA LEU A 286 38.07 -5.31 6.53
C LEU A 286 36.91 -5.27 5.51
N PHE A 287 35.69 -5.64 5.92
CA PHE A 287 34.50 -5.59 5.07
C PHE A 287 33.63 -4.32 5.20
N PHE A 288 34.06 -3.31 5.98
CA PHE A 288 33.10 -2.38 6.58
C PHE A 288 33.09 -0.91 6.12
N ALA A 289 33.88 -0.49 5.13
CA ALA A 289 34.16 0.96 5.01
C ALA A 289 33.38 1.76 3.95
N LEU A 290 32.76 1.19 2.91
CA LEU A 290 32.39 2.02 1.74
C LEU A 290 30.97 1.87 1.18
N PHE A 291 30.11 1.02 1.75
CA PHE A 291 28.68 0.99 1.39
C PHE A 291 27.76 1.54 2.50
N ALA A 292 28.25 1.63 3.74
CA ALA A 292 27.51 2.15 4.88
C ALA A 292 27.29 3.68 4.84
N ALA A 293 28.04 4.44 4.05
CA ALA A 293 28.02 5.91 4.10
C ALA A 293 26.85 6.60 3.36
N LYS A 294 25.94 5.85 2.68
CA LYS A 294 24.76 6.46 2.02
C LYS A 294 23.40 5.88 2.44
N MET A 295 23.38 4.83 3.28
CA MET A 295 22.12 4.30 3.86
C MET A 295 22.04 4.36 5.40
N ALA A 296 23.14 4.64 6.11
CA ALA A 296 23.15 4.74 7.57
C ALA A 296 22.64 6.10 8.13
N CYS A 297 21.77 6.82 7.42
CA CYS A 297 21.10 8.00 7.95
C CYS A 297 19.69 7.73 8.49
N TYR A 298 19.19 6.48 8.51
CA TYR A 298 17.88 6.23 9.11
C TYR A 298 17.72 5.09 10.11
N THR A 299 18.61 4.11 10.19
CA THR A 299 18.67 3.19 11.35
C THR A 299 19.93 2.34 11.22
N GLY A 300 20.70 2.23 12.30
CA GLY A 300 21.90 1.39 12.33
C GLY A 300 21.58 -0.09 12.08
N TRP A 301 22.62 -0.83 11.65
CA TRP A 301 22.71 -2.29 11.45
C TRP A 301 22.32 -2.80 10.04
N ILE A 302 23.33 -2.91 9.16
CA ILE A 302 23.37 -3.77 7.94
C ILE A 302 24.75 -4.48 7.84
N ASP A 303 24.80 -5.79 8.11
CA ASP A 303 25.91 -6.75 8.12
C ASP A 303 25.86 -7.78 6.95
N SER A 304 24.77 -7.94 6.16
CA SER A 304 24.81 -8.80 4.95
C SER A 304 23.76 -8.52 3.84
N ILE A 305 24.09 -8.85 2.57
CA ILE A 305 23.21 -8.72 1.37
C ILE A 305 22.99 -10.09 0.72
N ARG A 306 21.72 -10.45 0.40
CA ARG A 306 21.35 -11.61 -0.45
C ARG A 306 20.46 -11.18 -1.63
N ILE A 307 20.71 -11.73 -2.83
CA ILE A 307 20.01 -11.41 -4.08
C ILE A 307 19.32 -12.67 -4.63
N TYR A 308 18.05 -12.57 -5.02
CA TYR A 308 17.28 -13.63 -5.69
C TYR A 308 16.77 -13.17 -7.07
N VAL A 309 16.79 -14.06 -8.07
CA VAL A 309 16.38 -13.78 -9.46
C VAL A 309 15.31 -14.78 -9.91
N ALA A 310 14.15 -14.29 -10.36
CA ALA A 310 13.13 -15.09 -11.05
C ALA A 310 13.01 -14.63 -12.52
N ARG A 311 13.05 -15.58 -13.48
CA ARG A 311 13.16 -15.31 -14.93
C ARG A 311 11.81 -15.18 -15.63
N LYS A 312 11.66 -14.18 -16.51
CA LYS A 312 10.72 -14.18 -17.65
C LYS A 312 11.35 -13.42 -18.83
N GLN A 313 11.25 -13.97 -20.05
CA GLN A 313 11.96 -13.48 -21.26
C GLN A 313 11.32 -12.22 -21.86
N SER A 314 12.14 -11.40 -22.54
CA SER A 314 11.96 -9.97 -22.87
C SER A 314 11.84 -9.66 -24.36
N ALA A 315 11.25 -8.49 -24.69
CA ALA A 315 11.30 -7.83 -26.02
C ALA A 315 12.33 -6.65 -26.03
N PRO A 316 12.87 -6.22 -27.19
CA PRO A 316 14.09 -5.41 -27.28
C PRO A 316 13.86 -3.89 -27.13
N ARG A 317 14.94 -3.17 -26.78
CA ARG A 317 14.96 -1.74 -26.41
C ARG A 317 15.99 -0.97 -27.27
N LEU A 318 15.67 0.30 -27.55
CA LEU A 318 16.43 1.27 -28.37
C LEU A 318 17.89 1.50 -27.91
N GLU A 319 18.77 1.77 -28.88
CA GLU A 319 20.23 1.89 -28.74
C GLU A 319 20.70 3.18 -28.02
N PHE A 320 21.87 3.08 -27.40
CA PHE A 320 22.49 4.06 -26.49
C PHE A 320 23.77 4.63 -27.11
N GLU A 321 23.96 5.95 -27.05
CA GLU A 321 25.18 6.64 -27.52
C GLU A 321 26.34 6.50 -26.50
N ALA A 322 27.49 6.01 -27.00
CA ALA A 322 28.62 5.52 -26.20
C ALA A 322 29.66 6.57 -25.76
N ALA A 323 29.43 7.87 -25.98
CA ALA A 323 30.53 8.86 -26.00
C ALA A 323 30.82 9.62 -24.69
N ALA A 324 30.15 9.32 -23.56
CA ALA A 324 30.48 9.89 -22.26
C ALA A 324 31.07 8.81 -21.34
N ILE A 325 32.38 8.56 -21.44
CA ILE A 325 33.07 7.60 -20.58
C ILE A 325 33.31 8.26 -19.22
N TYR A 326 32.31 8.18 -18.35
CA TYR A 326 32.47 8.38 -16.93
C TYR A 326 33.04 7.09 -16.32
N GLU A 327 34.26 7.13 -15.78
CA GLU A 327 34.88 5.99 -15.12
C GLU A 327 34.48 5.93 -13.64
N TYR A 328 33.80 4.85 -13.27
CA TYR A 328 33.37 4.60 -11.88
C TYR A 328 34.59 4.35 -10.97
N PRO A 329 34.51 4.73 -9.68
CA PRO A 329 35.57 4.45 -8.70
C PRO A 329 35.92 2.95 -8.68
N GLU A 330 37.21 2.62 -8.78
CA GLU A 330 37.66 1.22 -8.95
C GLU A 330 37.16 0.28 -7.85
N HIS A 331 37.05 0.77 -6.61
CA HIS A 331 36.59 -0.02 -5.46
C HIS A 331 35.13 -0.48 -5.56
N LEU A 332 34.32 0.11 -6.44
CA LEU A 332 32.92 -0.29 -6.68
C LEU A 332 32.76 -1.28 -7.85
N ARG A 333 33.79 -1.43 -8.70
CA ARG A 333 33.70 -2.26 -9.92
C ARG A 333 33.32 -3.73 -9.65
N PRO A 334 33.91 -4.44 -8.67
CA PRO A 334 33.55 -5.84 -8.40
C PRO A 334 32.08 -6.02 -7.99
N TRP A 335 31.52 -5.05 -7.28
CA TRP A 335 30.15 -5.06 -6.77
C TRP A 335 29.14 -4.71 -7.85
N LEU A 336 29.46 -3.73 -8.69
CA LEU A 336 28.69 -3.39 -9.88
C LEU A 336 28.70 -4.55 -10.89
N GLU A 337 29.81 -5.28 -10.97
CA GLU A 337 29.94 -6.50 -11.77
C GLU A 337 29.17 -7.70 -11.23
N ALA A 338 28.84 -7.72 -9.94
CA ALA A 338 27.98 -8.74 -9.36
C ALA A 338 26.47 -8.46 -9.60
N LEU A 339 26.09 -7.21 -9.94
CA LEU A 339 24.69 -6.87 -10.15
C LEU A 339 24.11 -7.52 -11.42
N PRO A 340 22.91 -8.13 -11.35
CA PRO A 340 22.28 -8.77 -12.49
C PRO A 340 21.95 -7.75 -13.61
N LYS A 341 22.24 -8.16 -14.85
CA LYS A 341 21.89 -7.40 -16.07
C LYS A 341 20.54 -7.80 -16.66
N LEU A 342 19.86 -8.77 -16.05
CA LEU A 342 18.64 -9.36 -16.58
C LEU A 342 17.41 -8.53 -16.19
N PRO A 343 16.29 -8.68 -16.91
CA PRO A 343 15.01 -8.19 -16.45
C PRO A 343 14.50 -8.97 -15.25
N GLY A 344 13.99 -8.27 -14.25
CA GLY A 344 13.44 -8.89 -13.05
C GLY A 344 12.80 -7.89 -12.08
N VAL A 345 12.11 -8.44 -11.09
CA VAL A 345 11.73 -7.71 -9.88
C VAL A 345 12.85 -7.95 -8.87
N TYR A 346 13.40 -6.85 -8.35
CA TYR A 346 14.52 -6.87 -7.43
C TYR A 346 14.03 -6.44 -6.05
N GLN A 347 14.35 -7.27 -5.06
CA GLN A 347 14.10 -6.99 -3.65
C GLN A 347 15.45 -6.75 -2.99
N PHE A 348 15.63 -5.58 -2.37
CA PHE A 348 16.79 -5.31 -1.52
C PHE A 348 16.35 -5.44 -0.08
N HIS A 349 17.10 -6.22 0.68
CA HIS A 349 16.90 -6.40 2.11
C HIS A 349 18.01 -5.67 2.87
N GLY A 350 17.68 -5.15 4.05
CA GLY A 350 18.68 -4.86 5.08
C GLY A 350 18.95 -6.13 5.88
N ASP A 351 19.49 -5.99 7.09
CA ASP A 351 19.77 -7.14 7.97
C ASP A 351 18.56 -7.91 8.46
N SER A 352 17.37 -7.31 8.35
CA SER A 352 16.15 -8.03 8.65
C SER A 352 15.64 -8.75 7.41
N ASP A 353 15.69 -10.09 7.43
CA ASP A 353 15.09 -10.95 6.41
C ASP A 353 13.55 -10.81 6.33
N THR A 354 12.93 -10.04 7.22
CA THR A 354 11.47 -9.96 7.35
C THR A 354 10.82 -8.89 6.48
N MET A 355 11.54 -7.83 6.09
CA MET A 355 11.00 -6.75 5.24
C MET A 355 12.04 -6.21 4.26
N PRO A 356 11.79 -6.24 2.94
CA PRO A 356 12.68 -5.63 1.97
C PRO A 356 12.65 -4.10 2.09
N LEU A 357 13.84 -3.50 2.11
CA LEU A 357 14.05 -2.04 2.03
C LEU A 357 13.59 -1.47 0.69
N TYR A 358 13.55 -2.28 -0.36
CA TYR A 358 13.07 -1.87 -1.68
C TYR A 358 12.55 -3.06 -2.46
N ILE A 359 11.43 -2.85 -3.17
CA ILE A 359 10.94 -3.77 -4.20
C ILE A 359 10.74 -2.95 -5.48
N GLY A 360 11.42 -3.32 -6.57
CA GLY A 360 11.26 -2.59 -7.82
C GLY A 360 11.59 -3.42 -9.05
N LYS A 361 10.94 -3.09 -10.16
CA LYS A 361 11.17 -3.74 -11.45
C LYS A 361 12.33 -3.06 -12.17
N SER A 362 13.29 -3.83 -12.69
CA SER A 362 14.30 -3.31 -13.60
C SER A 362 14.55 -4.30 -14.74
N VAL A 363 14.68 -3.79 -15.97
CA VAL A 363 15.10 -4.59 -17.12
C VAL A 363 16.60 -4.88 -17.13
N ASN A 364 17.37 -4.07 -16.38
CA ASN A 364 18.80 -4.24 -16.17
C ASN A 364 19.17 -3.47 -14.89
N LEU A 365 19.28 -4.18 -13.76
CA LEU A 365 19.51 -3.55 -12.47
C LEU A 365 20.85 -2.82 -12.44
N ARG A 366 21.89 -3.44 -13.01
CA ARG A 366 23.22 -2.82 -13.11
C ARG A 366 23.16 -1.48 -13.82
N SER A 367 22.57 -1.41 -15.02
CA SER A 367 22.46 -0.15 -15.76
C SER A 367 21.65 0.91 -15.02
N ARG A 368 20.61 0.51 -14.28
CA ARG A 368 19.80 1.42 -13.46
C ARG A 368 20.59 1.97 -12.26
N VAL A 369 21.38 1.14 -11.59
CA VAL A 369 22.25 1.61 -10.50
C VAL A 369 23.35 2.52 -11.05
N LEU A 370 23.99 2.11 -12.16
CA LEU A 370 24.99 2.92 -12.84
C LEU A 370 24.44 4.27 -13.32
N SER A 371 23.18 4.35 -13.74
CA SER A 371 22.58 5.62 -14.19
C SER A 371 22.47 6.67 -13.09
N HIS A 372 22.42 6.26 -11.81
CA HIS A 372 22.40 7.17 -10.66
C HIS A 372 23.81 7.65 -10.25
N LEU A 373 24.85 7.17 -10.94
CA LEU A 373 26.25 7.47 -10.68
C LEU A 373 26.91 8.18 -11.88
N ARG A 374 26.12 8.71 -12.83
CA ARG A 374 26.62 9.17 -14.13
C ARG A 374 26.78 10.68 -14.27
N THR A 375 26.20 11.49 -13.38
CA THR A 375 26.45 12.94 -13.45
C THR A 375 27.54 13.35 -12.45
N PRO A 376 28.43 14.28 -12.80
CA PRO A 376 29.44 14.83 -11.89
C PRO A 376 28.85 15.75 -10.79
N GLU A 377 27.54 16.06 -10.82
CA GLU A 377 26.86 16.82 -9.76
C GLU A 377 26.13 15.93 -8.73
N GLU A 378 25.81 14.67 -9.08
CA GLU A 378 25.28 13.66 -8.14
C GLU A 378 26.27 13.14 -7.06
N PRO A 379 27.61 13.35 -7.12
CA PRO A 379 28.52 13.08 -6.02
C PRO A 379 28.75 14.30 -5.10
N ARG A 380 27.96 15.38 -5.16
CA ARG A 380 28.07 16.49 -4.17
C ARG A 380 27.73 16.08 -2.72
N CYS A 381 27.25 14.86 -2.48
CA CYS A 381 27.23 14.24 -1.15
C CYS A 381 28.60 13.66 -0.69
N CYS A 382 29.62 13.64 -1.54
CA CYS A 382 30.88 12.94 -1.27
C CYS A 382 32.14 13.82 -1.33
N VAL A 383 32.05 15.11 -1.68
CA VAL A 383 33.20 16.02 -1.55
C VAL A 383 32.74 17.41 -1.13
N SER A 384 32.86 17.70 0.16
CA SER A 384 33.32 19.03 0.56
C SER A 384 34.45 18.86 1.58
N ARG A 385 35.52 19.61 1.32
CA ARG A 385 36.65 19.94 2.19
C ARG A 385 37.85 18.98 2.06
N GLY A 386 38.87 19.48 1.36
CA GLY A 386 40.16 18.84 1.19
C GLY A 386 40.79 18.43 2.51
N VAL A 387 40.75 17.13 2.76
CA VAL A 387 41.56 16.46 3.76
C VAL A 387 42.39 15.44 2.99
N SER A 388 43.71 15.67 2.98
CA SER A 388 44.69 14.72 2.46
C SER A 388 44.61 13.40 3.25
N PRO A 389 44.83 12.25 2.61
CA PRO A 389 44.57 10.95 3.23
C PRO A 389 45.65 10.64 4.26
N GLY A 390 45.26 10.64 5.54
CA GLY A 390 46.10 10.15 6.63
C GLY A 390 45.85 10.91 7.92
N SER A 391 45.46 10.17 8.96
CA SER A 391 45.38 10.54 10.38
C SER A 391 44.09 11.20 10.93
N ALA A 392 43.39 10.39 11.75
CA ALA A 392 42.74 10.74 13.03
C ALA A 392 41.33 11.41 13.03
N PRO A 393 40.58 11.38 14.17
CA PRO A 393 39.45 10.47 14.37
C PRO A 393 38.08 11.14 14.59
N LEU A 394 37.03 10.30 14.61
CA LEU A 394 35.61 10.62 14.78
C LEU A 394 35.27 11.43 16.05
N ALA A 395 35.20 12.75 15.95
CA ALA A 395 34.40 13.60 16.85
C ALA A 395 34.40 15.05 16.35
N SER A 396 33.57 15.39 15.35
CA SER A 396 33.15 16.78 15.03
C SER A 396 32.47 16.89 13.66
N TRP A 397 31.25 16.36 13.50
CA TRP A 397 30.43 16.64 12.31
C TRP A 397 28.96 16.93 12.68
N GLU A 398 28.74 17.63 13.79
CA GLU A 398 27.46 18.29 14.04
C GLU A 398 27.42 19.67 13.36
N ARG A 399 26.36 19.92 12.59
CA ARG A 399 25.95 21.17 11.92
C ARG A 399 26.64 21.49 10.60
N CYS A 400 25.95 21.26 9.48
CA CYS A 400 25.71 22.31 8.47
C CYS A 400 24.80 21.87 7.30
N CYS A 401 23.84 22.76 7.01
CA CYS A 401 23.27 23.09 5.69
C CYS A 401 22.15 22.23 5.06
N TRP A 402 20.92 22.63 5.41
CA TRP A 402 19.81 22.87 4.47
C TRP A 402 20.22 23.85 3.34
N ARG A 403 19.89 23.53 2.07
CA ARG A 403 19.19 24.42 1.12
C ARG A 403 18.94 23.74 -0.25
N ARG A 404 17.64 23.70 -0.58
CA ARG A 404 16.91 23.69 -1.86
C ARG A 404 17.58 23.23 -3.17
N GLY A 405 16.88 22.29 -3.81
CA GLY A 405 16.55 22.21 -5.24
C GLY A 405 15.25 21.43 -5.36
#